data_AF-A0A497SWD3-F1
#
_entry.id   AF-A0A497SWD3-F1
#
_cell.length_a   1.000
_cell.length_b   1.000
_cell.length_c   1.000
_cell.angle_alpha   90.00
_cell.angle_beta   90.00
_cell.angle_gamma   90.00
#
_symmetry.space_group_name_H-M   'P 1'
#
loop_
_entity.id
_entity.type
_entity.pdbx_description
1 polymer ?
#
loop_
_entity_poly.entity_id
_entity_poly.type
_entity_poly.pdbx_seq_one_letter_code
_entity_poly.pdbx_strand_id
1 'polypeptide(L)'
;MALSAASGLAAYSIPAGVKKLDLSEELAEVIRTDNTALISRVGVGHFTATQLTHKWVEDKLNPNTATLNGDLDASSTTVNVATGQGSRFKVGTIFKFNEKGKTEMCRVTAVSDDTLTVERGYGSTDAETHSDGATIMIIAHTKQEGWEPNKEDWSQERTSAYNYLTTMGYGITITRRRQLVDHAAIPSEFAHQSAYRLKEFMRQLDSSVINS
;
A
#
# COMPACT_ATOMS: atom_id res chain seq x y z
N MET A 1 66.01 16.66 2.64
CA MET A 1 66.04 17.45 1.39
C MET A 1 64.59 17.86 1.12
N ALA A 2 64.21 19.08 1.50
CA ALA A 2 62.85 19.57 1.24
C ALA A 2 62.78 20.02 -0.22
N LEU A 3 61.84 19.46 -0.98
CA LEU A 3 61.64 19.78 -2.40
C LEU A 3 61.17 21.25 -2.53
N SER A 4 61.86 22.05 -3.34
CA SER A 4 61.58 23.48 -3.49
C SER A 4 60.19 23.75 -4.09
N ALA A 5 59.48 24.75 -3.57
CA ALA A 5 58.19 25.17 -4.11
C ALA A 5 58.32 25.75 -5.52
N ALA A 6 57.56 25.21 -6.47
CA ALA A 6 57.46 25.73 -7.83
C ALA A 6 56.55 26.97 -7.83
N SER A 7 57.01 28.06 -8.46
CA SER A 7 56.22 29.28 -8.67
C SER A 7 55.53 29.27 -10.04
N GLY A 8 54.26 29.68 -10.06
CA GLY A 8 53.40 29.69 -11.24
C GLY A 8 52.02 29.08 -10.96
N LEU A 9 51.22 28.83 -12.00
CA LEU A 9 49.91 28.14 -11.93
C LEU A 9 49.96 26.74 -11.28
N ALA A 10 51.15 26.21 -11.03
CA ALA A 10 51.42 24.93 -10.39
C ALA A 10 51.73 25.04 -8.88
N ALA A 11 51.23 26.06 -8.19
CA ALA A 11 51.33 26.18 -6.73
C ALA A 11 50.20 25.40 -6.03
N TYR A 12 50.53 24.61 -5.00
CA TYR A 12 49.56 23.90 -4.14
C TYR A 12 48.70 24.83 -3.27
N SER A 13 49.00 26.13 -3.26
CA SER A 13 48.22 27.14 -2.54
C SER A 13 47.65 28.15 -3.51
N ILE A 14 46.36 28.01 -3.80
CA ILE A 14 45.58 29.06 -4.47
C ILE A 14 45.37 30.20 -3.45
N PRO A 15 45.56 31.49 -3.82
CA PRO A 15 45.33 32.62 -2.92
C PRO A 15 43.89 32.66 -2.39
N ALA A 16 43.71 32.96 -1.09
CA ALA A 16 42.41 32.87 -0.41
C ALA A 16 41.31 33.74 -1.04
N GLY A 17 41.65 34.88 -1.65
CA GLY A 17 40.70 35.77 -2.32
C GLY A 17 40.26 35.36 -3.73
N VAL A 18 40.84 34.30 -4.29
CA VAL A 18 40.48 33.76 -5.63
C VAL A 18 39.62 32.50 -5.50
N LYS A 19 39.53 31.92 -4.29
CA LYS A 19 38.72 30.74 -4.01
C LYS A 19 37.26 31.16 -3.83
N LYS A 20 36.33 30.45 -4.48
CA LYS A 20 34.95 30.40 -4.00
C LYS A 20 34.95 29.58 -2.71
N LEU A 21 34.82 30.23 -1.55
CA LEU A 21 34.65 29.57 -0.24
C LEU A 21 33.18 29.31 0.12
N ASP A 22 32.25 29.68 -0.77
CA ASP A 22 30.83 29.55 -0.53
C ASP A 22 30.29 28.26 -1.18
N LEU A 23 29.70 27.40 -0.35
CA LEU A 23 29.03 26.16 -0.75
C LEU A 23 27.53 26.39 -1.01
N SER A 24 27.03 27.61 -0.91
CA SER A 24 25.60 27.92 -1.06
C SER A 24 25.03 27.49 -2.43
N GLU A 25 25.85 27.52 -3.48
CA GLU A 25 25.48 27.04 -4.83
C GLU A 25 25.23 25.52 -4.82
N GLU A 26 26.15 24.76 -4.22
CA GLU A 26 26.06 23.29 -4.09
C GLU A 26 24.92 22.86 -3.13
N LEU A 27 24.75 23.57 -2.00
CA LEU A 27 23.64 23.29 -1.07
C LEU A 27 22.27 23.58 -1.70
N ALA A 28 22.18 24.63 -2.54
CA ALA A 28 20.96 24.92 -3.28
C ALA A 28 20.66 23.84 -4.33
N GLU A 29 21.68 23.16 -4.85
CA GLU A 29 21.54 22.04 -5.79
C GLU A 29 21.09 20.75 -5.09
N VAL A 30 21.58 20.44 -3.87
CA VAL A 30 21.14 19.25 -3.11
C VAL A 30 19.62 19.24 -2.91
N ILE A 31 19.03 20.38 -2.52
CA ILE A 31 17.57 20.50 -2.38
C ILE A 31 16.86 20.37 -3.73
N ARG A 32 17.52 20.63 -4.87
CA ARG A 32 16.97 20.44 -6.23
C ARG A 32 16.99 19.00 -6.70
N THR A 33 17.96 18.21 -6.26
CA THR A 33 18.07 16.80 -6.66
C THR A 33 17.24 15.86 -5.78
N ASP A 34 16.79 16.30 -4.60
CA ASP A 34 16.01 15.50 -3.65
C ASP A 34 14.53 15.35 -4.03
N ASN A 35 14.26 14.89 -5.27
CA ASN A 35 12.92 14.83 -5.86
C ASN A 35 12.41 13.38 -6.00
N THR A 36 12.51 12.59 -4.91
CA THR A 36 11.98 11.21 -4.87
C THR A 36 10.47 11.18 -4.61
N ALA A 37 9.73 11.99 -5.37
CA ALA A 37 8.30 12.08 -5.23
C ALA A 37 7.61 10.82 -5.79
N LEU A 38 6.70 10.21 -5.03
CA LEU A 38 5.91 9.03 -5.42
C LEU A 38 5.19 9.28 -6.75
N ILE A 39 4.65 10.49 -6.94
CA ILE A 39 3.96 10.89 -8.16
C ILE A 39 4.85 10.85 -9.41
N SER A 40 6.16 11.06 -9.27
CA SER A 40 7.12 10.91 -10.37
C SER A 40 7.29 9.46 -10.80
N ARG A 41 7.00 8.49 -9.92
CA ARG A 41 7.10 7.05 -10.20
C ARG A 41 5.78 6.45 -10.68
N VAL A 42 4.65 6.93 -10.16
CA VAL A 42 3.31 6.51 -10.60
C VAL A 42 3.01 7.04 -12.01
N GLY A 43 3.60 8.18 -12.37
CA GLY A 43 3.36 8.85 -13.65
C GLY A 43 2.00 9.54 -13.66
N VAL A 44 1.91 10.64 -14.39
CA VAL A 44 0.63 11.33 -14.62
C VAL A 44 0.03 10.80 -15.92
N GLY A 45 -1.16 10.20 -15.84
CA GLY A 45 -1.92 9.82 -17.03
C GLY A 45 -2.44 11.07 -17.75
N HIS A 46 -2.58 11.01 -19.08
CA HIS A 46 -3.13 12.10 -19.89
C HIS A 46 -4.65 12.29 -19.73
N PHE A 47 -5.24 11.78 -18.64
CA PHE A 47 -6.67 11.84 -18.40
C PHE A 47 -7.01 13.17 -17.72
N THR A 48 -7.91 13.93 -18.34
CA THR A 48 -8.42 15.17 -17.76
C THR A 48 -9.64 14.86 -16.90
N ALA A 49 -9.60 15.23 -15.63
CA ALA A 49 -10.74 15.16 -14.74
C ALA A 49 -11.85 16.12 -15.21
N THR A 50 -13.02 15.58 -15.58
CA THR A 50 -14.17 16.37 -16.08
C THR A 50 -15.22 16.64 -15.02
N GLN A 51 -15.14 15.98 -13.86
CA GLN A 51 -16.13 16.07 -12.79
C GLN A 51 -15.46 16.33 -11.44
N LEU A 52 -16.22 16.90 -10.50
CA LEU A 52 -15.77 17.12 -9.12
C LEU A 52 -15.73 15.83 -8.30
N THR A 53 -16.38 14.76 -8.75
CA THR A 53 -16.38 13.45 -8.10
C THR A 53 -16.16 12.39 -9.16
N HIS A 54 -15.16 11.55 -8.96
CA HIS A 54 -14.91 10.40 -9.80
C HIS A 54 -15.36 9.16 -9.06
N LYS A 55 -16.17 8.33 -9.72
CA LYS A 55 -16.67 7.08 -9.16
C LYS A 55 -16.13 5.92 -9.97
N TRP A 56 -15.77 4.85 -9.28
CA TRP A 56 -15.44 3.58 -9.90
C TRP A 56 -16.23 2.48 -9.19
N VAL A 57 -16.56 1.44 -9.95
CA VAL A 57 -17.30 0.31 -9.41
C VAL A 57 -16.30 -0.76 -9.06
N GLU A 58 -16.27 -1.13 -7.79
CA GLU A 58 -15.47 -2.23 -7.27
C GLU A 58 -16.32 -3.50 -7.25
N ASP A 59 -15.65 -4.60 -7.53
CA ASP A 59 -16.20 -5.93 -7.43
C ASP A 59 -15.30 -6.73 -6.47
N LYS A 60 -15.89 -7.68 -5.77
CA LYS A 60 -15.17 -8.55 -4.84
C LYS A 60 -15.61 -9.98 -5.03
N LEU A 61 -14.67 -10.91 -4.87
CA LEU A 61 -14.99 -12.33 -4.85
C LEU A 61 -15.52 -12.74 -3.47
N ASN A 62 -16.27 -13.84 -3.42
CA ASN A 62 -16.63 -14.47 -2.16
C ASN A 62 -15.37 -14.81 -1.34
N PRO A 63 -15.38 -14.53 -0.02
CA PRO A 63 -14.22 -14.83 0.82
C PRO A 63 -13.99 -16.34 0.90
N ASN A 64 -12.74 -16.75 0.69
CA ASN A 64 -12.30 -18.16 0.74
C ASN A 64 -11.54 -18.50 2.03
N THR A 65 -11.58 -17.63 3.03
CA THR A 65 -10.96 -17.84 4.33
C THR A 65 -11.97 -17.65 5.45
N ALA A 66 -11.69 -18.25 6.60
CA ALA A 66 -12.39 -17.97 7.85
C ALA A 66 -11.43 -18.06 9.04
N THR A 67 -11.90 -17.70 10.22
CA THR A 67 -11.14 -17.81 11.47
C THR A 67 -11.83 -18.79 12.39
N LEU A 68 -11.08 -19.74 12.94
CA LEU A 68 -11.54 -20.65 13.97
C LEU A 68 -11.85 -19.87 15.26
N ASN A 69 -12.96 -20.21 15.91
CA ASN A 69 -13.38 -19.62 17.18
C ASN A 69 -13.47 -20.74 18.24
N GLY A 70 -12.46 -20.81 19.11
CA GLY A 70 -12.27 -21.86 20.11
C GLY A 70 -11.27 -22.94 19.68
N ASP A 71 -10.62 -23.54 20.67
CA ASP A 71 -9.70 -24.66 20.44
C ASP A 71 -10.46 -25.91 19.95
N LEU A 72 -9.81 -26.68 19.09
CA LEU A 72 -10.28 -27.98 18.61
C LEU A 72 -9.34 -29.09 19.08
N ASP A 73 -9.92 -30.16 19.62
CA ASP A 73 -9.21 -31.41 19.86
C ASP A 73 -9.38 -32.39 18.68
N ALA A 74 -8.66 -33.51 18.69
CA ALA A 74 -8.72 -34.52 17.62
C ALA A 74 -10.05 -35.31 17.55
N SER A 75 -10.94 -35.15 18.54
CA SER A 75 -12.26 -35.80 18.61
C SER A 75 -13.44 -34.86 18.32
N SER A 76 -13.21 -33.54 18.31
CA SER A 76 -14.23 -32.55 18.01
C SER A 76 -14.86 -32.79 16.63
N THR A 77 -16.19 -32.90 16.59
CA THR A 77 -17.00 -33.02 15.36
C THR A 77 -17.67 -31.72 14.96
N THR A 78 -17.55 -30.69 15.79
CA THR A 78 -18.09 -29.35 15.57
C THR A 78 -16.96 -28.33 15.52
N VAL A 79 -16.97 -27.49 14.49
CA VAL A 79 -16.01 -26.41 14.28
C VAL A 79 -16.77 -25.09 14.31
N ASN A 80 -16.47 -24.25 15.30
CA ASN A 80 -17.05 -22.91 15.38
C ASN A 80 -16.16 -21.93 14.65
N VAL A 81 -16.73 -21.10 13.79
CA VAL A 81 -16.01 -20.02 13.12
C VAL A 81 -16.35 -18.68 13.74
N ALA A 82 -15.53 -17.66 13.46
CA ALA A 82 -15.78 -16.31 13.92
C ALA A 82 -17.17 -15.81 13.48
N THR A 83 -17.76 -14.92 14.28
CA THR A 83 -19.13 -14.46 14.10
C THR A 83 -19.41 -13.96 12.68
N GLY A 84 -20.49 -14.45 12.07
CA GLY A 84 -20.92 -14.12 10.71
C GLY A 84 -20.15 -14.82 9.59
N GLN A 85 -19.12 -15.62 9.90
CA GLN A 85 -18.30 -16.31 8.91
C GLN A 85 -18.83 -17.70 8.54
N GLY A 86 -19.81 -18.25 9.27
CA GLY A 86 -20.41 -19.55 8.92
C GLY A 86 -21.13 -19.54 7.57
N SER A 87 -21.68 -18.37 7.19
CA SER A 87 -22.30 -18.11 5.88
C SER A 87 -21.38 -18.39 4.66
N ARG A 88 -20.05 -18.39 4.88
CA ARG A 88 -19.02 -18.69 3.86
C ARG A 88 -18.95 -20.18 3.55
N PHE A 89 -19.43 -21.04 4.43
CA PHE A 89 -19.42 -22.48 4.28
C PHE A 89 -20.76 -22.99 3.76
N LYS A 90 -20.68 -24.11 3.04
CA LYS A 90 -21.81 -24.84 2.49
C LYS A 90 -21.69 -26.31 2.88
N VAL A 91 -22.79 -27.04 2.95
CA VAL A 91 -22.73 -28.50 3.05
C VAL A 91 -21.90 -29.04 1.89
N GLY A 92 -20.94 -29.92 2.18
CA GLY A 92 -19.95 -30.44 1.24
C GLY A 92 -18.68 -29.58 1.07
N THR A 93 -18.53 -28.48 1.81
CA THR A 93 -17.30 -27.67 1.73
C THR A 93 -16.11 -28.44 2.29
N ILE A 94 -15.02 -28.50 1.53
CA ILE A 94 -13.73 -29.00 1.98
C ILE A 94 -12.86 -27.80 2.35
N PHE A 95 -12.31 -27.82 3.54
CA PHE A 95 -11.41 -26.78 4.03
C PHE A 95 -10.23 -27.41 4.77
N LYS A 96 -9.18 -26.61 4.94
CA LYS A 96 -8.00 -26.96 5.73
C LYS A 96 -7.66 -25.84 6.71
N PHE A 97 -6.90 -26.16 7.74
CA PHE A 97 -6.32 -25.16 8.62
C PHE A 97 -4.98 -24.71 8.04
N ASN A 98 -4.84 -23.40 7.81
CA ASN A 98 -3.62 -22.79 7.30
C ASN A 98 -2.64 -22.53 8.45
N GLU A 99 -2.23 -23.61 9.11
CA GLU A 99 -1.25 -23.59 10.19
C GLU A 99 0.01 -24.35 9.75
N LYS A 100 1.17 -23.90 10.23
CA LYS A 100 2.45 -24.51 9.87
C LYS A 100 2.56 -25.91 10.45
N GLY A 101 2.82 -26.90 9.59
CA GLY A 101 3.04 -28.30 9.99
C GLY A 101 1.77 -29.10 10.19
N LYS A 102 0.61 -28.51 9.92
CA LYS A 102 -0.69 -29.19 9.96
C LYS A 102 -1.17 -29.47 8.55
N THR A 103 -1.72 -30.66 8.35
CA THR A 103 -2.19 -31.10 7.02
C THR A 103 -3.65 -31.52 7.01
N GLU A 104 -4.33 -31.40 8.14
CA GLU A 104 -5.73 -31.79 8.26
C GLU A 104 -6.63 -31.09 7.23
N MET A 105 -7.45 -31.91 6.58
CA MET A 105 -8.59 -31.46 5.79
C MET A 105 -9.89 -31.92 6.46
N CYS A 106 -10.90 -31.06 6.43
CA CYS A 106 -12.23 -31.33 6.97
C CYS A 106 -13.28 -31.14 5.89
N ARG A 107 -14.34 -31.94 5.95
CA ARG A 107 -15.53 -31.80 5.10
C ARG A 107 -16.75 -31.40 5.93
N VAL A 108 -17.42 -30.32 5.54
CA VAL A 108 -18.64 -29.85 6.21
C VAL A 108 -19.83 -30.74 5.86
N THR A 109 -20.54 -31.24 6.86
CA THR A 109 -21.75 -32.06 6.72
C THR A 109 -23.03 -31.29 7.04
N ALA A 110 -22.95 -30.31 7.95
CA ALA A 110 -24.05 -29.40 8.26
C ALA A 110 -23.53 -28.03 8.68
N VAL A 111 -24.33 -26.99 8.48
CA VAL A 111 -24.04 -25.61 8.88
C VAL A 111 -25.22 -25.10 9.68
N SER A 112 -24.96 -24.58 10.88
CA SER A 112 -25.95 -23.91 11.73
C SER A 112 -25.34 -22.60 12.21
N ASP A 113 -25.75 -21.49 11.59
CA ASP A 113 -25.15 -20.17 11.79
C ASP A 113 -23.62 -20.23 11.66
N ASP A 114 -22.88 -19.96 12.74
CA ASP A 114 -21.41 -20.01 12.78
C ASP A 114 -20.84 -21.35 13.29
N THR A 115 -21.70 -22.34 13.54
CA THR A 115 -21.31 -23.69 13.95
C THR A 115 -21.35 -24.64 12.76
N LEU A 116 -20.20 -25.22 12.42
CA LEU A 116 -20.06 -26.20 11.34
C LEU A 116 -20.00 -27.60 11.96
N THR A 117 -20.84 -28.51 11.48
CA THR A 117 -20.64 -29.95 11.74
C THR A 117 -19.75 -30.49 10.64
N VAL A 118 -18.67 -31.17 11.00
CA VAL A 118 -17.63 -31.59 10.06
C VAL A 118 -17.23 -33.05 10.25
N GLU A 119 -16.85 -33.66 9.14
CA GLU A 119 -16.06 -34.88 9.09
C GLU A 119 -14.58 -34.50 9.05
N ARG A 120 -13.88 -34.84 10.12
CA ARG A 120 -12.45 -34.64 10.35
C ARG A 120 -11.61 -35.64 9.55
N GLY A 121 -10.33 -35.34 9.31
CA GLY A 121 -9.43 -36.28 8.63
C GLY A 121 -9.85 -36.68 7.20
N TYR A 122 -10.52 -35.77 6.50
CA TYR A 122 -11.00 -36.03 5.14
C TYR A 122 -9.83 -36.21 4.17
N GLY A 123 -9.99 -37.12 3.19
CA GLY A 123 -8.96 -37.34 2.16
C GLY A 123 -7.69 -38.05 2.67
N SER A 124 -7.83 -38.96 3.63
CA SER A 124 -6.72 -39.69 4.26
C SER A 124 -5.77 -38.80 5.06
N THR A 125 -6.31 -37.73 5.66
CA THR A 125 -5.58 -36.91 6.64
C THR A 125 -5.97 -37.36 8.05
N ASP A 126 -5.11 -37.10 9.03
CA ASP A 126 -5.42 -37.40 10.43
C ASP A 126 -6.04 -36.18 11.12
N ALA A 127 -6.89 -36.45 12.10
CA ALA A 127 -7.50 -35.41 12.94
C ALA A 127 -6.44 -34.80 13.88
N GLU A 128 -6.19 -33.50 13.77
CA GLU A 128 -5.18 -32.76 14.53
C GLU A 128 -5.83 -31.81 15.55
N THR A 129 -5.04 -31.26 16.49
CA THR A 129 -5.52 -30.21 17.40
C THR A 129 -5.32 -28.84 16.77
N HIS A 130 -6.29 -27.93 16.86
CA HIS A 130 -6.16 -26.56 16.36
C HIS A 130 -6.41 -25.54 17.48
N SER A 131 -5.62 -24.47 17.50
CA SER A 131 -5.77 -23.42 18.51
C SER A 131 -6.72 -22.34 18.03
N ASP A 132 -7.40 -21.68 18.97
CA ASP A 132 -8.26 -20.54 18.70
C ASP A 132 -7.55 -19.48 17.83
N GLY A 133 -8.30 -18.87 16.92
CA GLY A 133 -7.77 -17.90 15.95
C GLY A 133 -7.04 -18.51 14.76
N ALA A 134 -6.96 -19.85 14.64
CA ALA A 134 -6.40 -20.49 13.46
C ALA A 134 -7.11 -20.05 12.18
N THR A 135 -6.35 -19.76 11.13
CA THR A 135 -6.93 -19.38 9.83
C THR A 135 -7.38 -20.62 9.09
N ILE A 136 -8.65 -20.69 8.75
CA ILE A 136 -9.25 -21.73 7.90
C ILE A 136 -9.20 -21.26 6.45
N MET A 137 -8.75 -22.14 5.55
CA MET A 137 -8.74 -21.93 4.11
C MET A 137 -9.73 -22.88 3.44
N ILE A 138 -10.71 -22.32 2.75
CA ILE A 138 -11.68 -23.07 1.95
C ILE A 138 -10.98 -23.52 0.66
N ILE A 139 -11.01 -24.82 0.41
CA ILE A 139 -10.40 -25.43 -0.79
C ILE A 139 -11.43 -25.47 -1.90
N ALA A 140 -12.60 -26.04 -1.63
CA ALA A 140 -13.67 -26.19 -2.60
C ALA A 140 -15.03 -26.42 -1.94
N HIS A 141 -16.10 -26.02 -2.61
CA HIS A 141 -17.46 -26.42 -2.26
C HIS A 141 -17.85 -27.63 -3.11
N THR A 142 -17.80 -28.83 -2.54
CA THR A 142 -18.24 -30.04 -3.27
C THR A 142 -19.76 -30.14 -3.25
N LYS A 143 -20.34 -30.61 -4.35
CA LYS A 143 -21.77 -30.78 -4.53
C LYS A 143 -22.05 -32.21 -4.98
N GLN A 144 -23.23 -32.72 -4.63
CA GLN A 144 -23.69 -34.02 -5.08
C GLN A 144 -24.20 -33.95 -6.53
N GLU A 145 -24.18 -35.07 -7.23
CA GLU A 145 -24.82 -35.21 -8.54
C GLU A 145 -26.33 -34.91 -8.44
N GLY A 146 -26.85 -34.11 -9.39
CA GLY A 146 -28.23 -33.61 -9.37
C GLY A 146 -28.43 -32.35 -8.50
N TRP A 147 -27.35 -31.72 -8.04
CA TRP A 147 -27.47 -30.45 -7.30
C TRP A 147 -27.95 -29.31 -8.20
N GLU A 148 -29.02 -28.64 -7.76
CA GLU A 148 -29.52 -27.44 -8.39
C GLU A 148 -29.05 -26.19 -7.65
N PRO A 149 -28.76 -25.09 -8.38
CA PRO A 149 -28.44 -23.80 -7.76
C PRO A 149 -29.54 -23.35 -6.80
N ASN A 150 -29.21 -23.32 -5.52
CA ASN A 150 -30.09 -22.82 -4.47
C ASN A 150 -29.56 -21.46 -3.95
N LYS A 151 -30.34 -20.81 -3.08
CA LYS A 151 -30.01 -19.50 -2.48
C LYS A 151 -28.67 -19.48 -1.70
N GLU A 152 -28.03 -20.62 -1.51
CA GLU A 152 -26.77 -20.74 -0.79
C GLU A 152 -25.55 -20.35 -1.64
N ASP A 153 -25.65 -20.32 -2.98
CA ASP A 153 -24.60 -19.84 -3.89
C ASP A 153 -24.90 -18.39 -4.30
N TRP A 154 -24.16 -17.44 -3.71
CA TRP A 154 -24.42 -16.01 -3.85
C TRP A 154 -23.30 -15.34 -4.65
N SER A 155 -23.68 -14.53 -5.63
CA SER A 155 -22.81 -13.54 -6.26
C SER A 155 -22.71 -12.30 -5.37
N GLN A 156 -21.57 -11.62 -5.35
CA GLN A 156 -21.43 -10.35 -4.65
C GLN A 156 -22.08 -9.23 -5.45
N GLU A 157 -22.72 -8.30 -4.75
CA GLU A 157 -23.20 -7.06 -5.35
C GLU A 157 -22.02 -6.10 -5.56
N ARG A 158 -22.04 -5.38 -6.69
CA ARG A 158 -20.98 -4.44 -7.02
C ARG A 158 -21.14 -3.17 -6.19
N THR A 159 -20.06 -2.66 -5.62
CA THR A 159 -20.09 -1.46 -4.78
C THR A 159 -19.45 -0.28 -5.49
N SER A 160 -20.11 0.88 -5.48
CA SER A 160 -19.53 2.11 -6.03
C SER A 160 -18.63 2.78 -4.99
N ALA A 161 -17.35 2.92 -5.31
CA ALA A 161 -16.40 3.77 -4.60
C ALA A 161 -16.30 5.13 -5.29
N TYR A 162 -15.81 6.15 -4.57
CA TYR A 162 -15.68 7.50 -5.09
C TYR A 162 -14.50 8.27 -4.48
N ASN A 163 -13.98 9.24 -5.22
CA ASN A 163 -13.04 10.24 -4.74
C ASN A 163 -13.36 11.62 -5.29
N TYR A 164 -12.96 12.66 -4.56
CA TYR A 164 -13.20 14.06 -4.91
C TYR A 164 -12.00 14.66 -5.64
N LEU A 165 -12.30 15.61 -6.52
CA LEU A 165 -11.28 16.50 -7.05
C LEU A 165 -10.98 17.58 -6.02
N THR A 166 -9.71 17.67 -5.59
CA THR A 166 -9.23 18.73 -4.70
C THR A 166 -8.34 19.68 -5.45
N THR A 167 -8.53 20.98 -5.24
CA THR A 167 -7.63 22.02 -5.74
C THR A 167 -6.68 22.46 -4.63
N MET A 168 -5.38 22.46 -4.92
CA MET A 168 -4.33 22.89 -4.01
C MET A 168 -3.58 24.07 -4.64
N GLY A 169 -3.03 24.97 -3.83
CA GLY A 169 -2.30 26.13 -4.35
C GLY A 169 -1.30 26.71 -3.36
N TYR A 170 -0.16 27.15 -3.89
CA TYR A 170 0.84 27.94 -3.16
C TYR A 170 1.04 29.29 -3.85
N GLY A 171 1.23 30.33 -3.05
CA GLY A 171 1.53 31.68 -3.51
C GLY A 171 2.97 32.08 -3.24
N ILE A 172 3.52 32.91 -4.13
CA ILE A 172 4.82 33.58 -3.95
C ILE A 172 4.61 35.06 -4.13
N THR A 173 5.16 35.85 -3.21
CA THR A 173 5.17 37.30 -3.32
C THR A 173 6.59 37.78 -3.11
N ILE A 174 7.09 38.59 -4.04
CA ILE A 174 8.42 39.21 -3.95
C ILE A 174 8.25 40.69 -4.24
N THR A 175 8.85 41.52 -3.39
CA THR A 175 8.82 42.97 -3.57
C THR A 175 9.77 43.39 -4.70
N ARG A 176 9.43 44.45 -5.43
CA ARG A 176 10.25 44.97 -6.54
C ARG A 176 11.69 45.29 -6.13
N ARG A 177 11.88 45.83 -4.92
CA ARG A 177 13.21 46.11 -4.37
C ARG A 177 14.03 44.83 -4.19
N ARG A 178 13.42 43.77 -3.65
CA ARG A 178 14.09 42.49 -3.43
C ARG A 178 14.40 41.77 -4.73
N GLN A 179 13.63 41.99 -5.79
CA GLN A 179 13.93 41.46 -7.12
C GLN A 179 15.08 42.21 -7.81
N LEU A 180 15.28 43.50 -7.50
CA LEU A 180 16.32 44.33 -8.12
C LEU A 180 17.68 44.24 -7.41
N VAL A 181 17.71 43.73 -6.18
CA VAL A 181 18.95 43.48 -5.44
C VAL A 181 19.55 42.15 -5.91
N ASP A 182 20.83 42.15 -6.27
CA ASP A 182 21.58 40.94 -6.57
C ASP A 182 21.77 40.12 -5.30
N HIS A 183 21.42 38.83 -5.37
CA HIS A 183 21.55 37.89 -4.26
C HIS A 183 22.74 36.96 -4.50
N ALA A 184 23.45 36.61 -3.44
CA ALA A 184 24.56 35.67 -3.53
C ALA A 184 24.06 34.28 -3.97
N ALA A 185 24.83 33.60 -4.81
CA ALA A 185 24.60 32.22 -5.27
C ALA A 185 23.28 31.93 -6.03
N ILE A 186 22.44 32.94 -6.30
CA ILE A 186 21.20 32.77 -7.06
C ILE A 186 21.02 33.87 -8.12
N PRO A 187 20.70 33.52 -9.38
CA PRO A 187 20.53 34.50 -10.46
C PRO A 187 19.22 35.29 -10.35
N SER A 188 18.22 34.78 -9.62
CA SER A 188 16.94 35.45 -9.39
C SER A 188 16.21 34.87 -8.18
N GLU A 189 15.81 35.73 -7.24
CA GLU A 189 15.02 35.33 -6.06
C GLU A 189 13.66 34.75 -6.47
N PHE A 190 13.03 35.28 -7.53
CA PHE A 190 11.74 34.76 -8.00
C PHE A 190 11.85 33.34 -8.54
N ALA A 191 12.86 33.08 -9.38
CA ALA A 191 13.09 31.74 -9.92
C ALA A 191 13.47 30.74 -8.81
N HIS A 192 14.18 31.20 -7.78
CA HIS A 192 14.55 30.36 -6.65
C HIS A 192 13.32 29.96 -5.81
N GLN A 193 12.51 30.94 -5.39
CA GLN A 193 11.32 30.69 -4.58
C GLN A 193 10.25 29.90 -5.35
N SER A 194 10.11 30.10 -6.68
CA SER A 194 9.19 29.34 -7.51
C SER A 194 9.56 27.87 -7.62
N ALA A 195 10.85 27.57 -7.81
CA ALA A 195 11.33 26.21 -7.81
C ALA A 195 11.11 25.51 -6.46
N TYR A 196 11.23 26.22 -5.35
CA TYR A 196 11.02 25.66 -4.02
C TYR A 196 9.54 25.38 -3.73
N ARG A 197 8.64 26.32 -4.06
CA ARG A 197 7.19 26.09 -3.91
C ARG A 197 6.68 24.93 -4.75
N LEU A 198 7.21 24.74 -5.95
CA LEU A 198 6.82 23.61 -6.80
C LEU A 198 7.18 22.26 -6.16
N LYS A 199 8.31 22.17 -5.45
CA LYS A 199 8.67 20.95 -4.71
C LYS A 199 7.83 20.75 -3.46
N GLU A 200 7.53 21.82 -2.73
CA GLU A 200 6.59 21.74 -1.60
C GLU A 200 5.23 21.22 -2.07
N PHE A 201 4.78 21.65 -3.25
CA PHE A 201 3.57 21.16 -3.90
C PHE A 201 3.65 19.68 -4.26
N MET A 202 4.75 19.23 -4.87
CA MET A 202 4.97 17.81 -5.15
C MET A 202 4.92 16.96 -3.88
N ARG A 203 5.58 17.40 -2.80
CA ARG A 203 5.55 16.73 -1.50
C ARG A 203 4.14 16.71 -0.90
N GLN A 204 3.38 17.80 -1.04
CA GLN A 204 2.00 17.86 -0.55
C GLN A 204 1.10 16.88 -1.32
N LEU A 205 1.24 16.79 -2.64
CA LEU A 205 0.51 15.84 -3.48
C LEU A 205 0.82 14.39 -3.05
N ASP A 206 2.09 14.05 -2.87
CA ASP A 206 2.46 12.71 -2.41
C ASP A 206 1.87 12.37 -1.04
N SER A 207 1.98 13.29 -0.08
CA SER A 207 1.42 13.09 1.25
C SER A 207 -0.10 12.93 1.21
N SER A 208 -0.79 13.61 0.28
CA SER A 208 -2.24 13.50 0.13
C SER A 208 -2.68 12.15 -0.42
N VAL A 209 -1.83 11.46 -1.19
CA VAL A 209 -2.10 10.11 -1.69
C VAL A 209 -1.80 9.07 -0.60
N ILE A 210 -0.68 9.20 0.10
CA ILE A 210 -0.23 8.20 1.10
C ILE A 210 -1.11 8.20 2.35
N ASN A 211 -1.53 9.37 2.82
CA ASN A 211 -2.31 9.53 4.05
C ASN A 211 -3.82 9.70 3.77
N SER A 212 -4.30 9.22 2.62
CA SER A 212 -5.72 9.23 2.27
C SER A 212 -6.52 8.13 2.95
#